data_AF-A0A515KK94-F1
#
_entry.id   AF-A0A515KK94-F1
#
_cell.length_a   1.000
_cell.length_b   1.000
_cell.length_c   1.000
_cell.angle_alpha   90.00
_cell.angle_beta   90.00
_cell.angle_gamma   90.00
#
_symmetry.space_group_name_H-M   'P 1'
#
loop_
_entity.id
_entity.type
_entity.pdbx_description
1 polymer ?
#
loop_
_entity_poly.entity_id
_entity_poly.type
_entity_poly.pdbx_seq_one_letter_code
_entity_poly.pdbx_strand_id
1 'polypeptide(L)'
;MSKRGPRCTICDHDERWRIELLRAGGASLDALAKKFECSRDAIGRHWTNHVSAEVKAGYLVGPAQLANLAATASAEGASVLDHFRVVRTLLMSHLDATTQAGDARGAAIVSGSLIAVLEKIGKVTGEIATIAAGTINVTNNVAIVNSPAFAKVQAAILRALAPHGDARMAVVAALRDLDDEAASEPRRPLLTIDHVPERVAAPPY
;
A
#
# COMPACT_ATOMS: atom_id res chain seq x y z
N MET A 1 24.38 37.98 -38.89
CA MET A 1 24.03 38.35 -37.49
C MET A 1 22.77 37.60 -37.10
N SER A 2 22.84 36.58 -36.23
CA SER A 2 21.63 35.91 -35.76
C SER A 2 20.84 36.85 -34.86
N LYS A 3 19.58 37.15 -35.21
CA LYS A 3 18.70 37.95 -34.35
C LYS A 3 18.55 37.21 -33.01
N ARG A 4 18.98 37.82 -31.90
CA ARG A 4 18.66 37.30 -30.57
C ARG A 4 17.14 37.30 -30.44
N GLY A 5 16.57 36.13 -30.16
CA GLY A 5 15.14 36.02 -29.88
C GLY A 5 14.74 36.88 -28.67
N PRO A 6 13.43 37.12 -28.48
CA PRO A 6 12.94 37.84 -27.31
C PRO A 6 13.44 37.19 -26.02
N ARG A 7 13.85 38.02 -25.03
CA ARG A 7 14.31 37.53 -23.73
C ARG A 7 13.16 36.81 -23.03
N CYS A 8 13.45 35.69 -22.37
CA CYS A 8 12.43 34.96 -21.62
C CYS A 8 12.01 35.78 -20.40
N THR A 9 10.72 36.11 -20.32
CA THR A 9 10.15 36.90 -19.23
C THR A 9 10.19 36.16 -17.88
N ILE A 10 10.19 34.82 -17.89
CA ILE A 10 10.28 34.02 -16.66
C ILE A 10 11.72 34.01 -16.11
N CYS A 11 12.74 34.12 -16.96
CA CYS A 11 14.12 34.24 -16.49
C CYS A 11 14.36 35.53 -15.68
N ASP A 12 13.63 36.58 -16.01
CA ASP A 12 13.73 37.91 -15.42
C ASP A 12 12.67 38.15 -14.33
N HIS A 13 11.87 37.14 -14.01
CA HIS A 13 10.80 37.25 -13.04
C HIS A 13 11.36 37.16 -11.62
N ASP A 14 10.96 38.06 -10.72
CA ASP A 14 11.45 38.11 -9.33
C ASP A 14 11.20 36.78 -8.59
N GLU A 15 10.00 36.20 -8.77
CA GLU A 15 9.65 34.89 -8.21
C GLU A 15 10.00 33.69 -9.11
N ARG A 16 10.99 33.82 -10.02
CA ARG A 16 11.45 32.72 -10.90
C ARG A 16 11.67 31.42 -10.14
N TRP A 17 12.38 31.50 -9.00
CA TRP A 17 12.69 30.33 -8.17
C TRP A 17 11.42 29.62 -7.70
N ARG A 18 10.36 30.38 -7.40
CA ARG A 18 9.10 29.86 -6.85
C ARG A 18 8.25 29.24 -7.94
N ILE A 19 8.25 29.84 -9.14
CA ILE A 19 7.63 29.26 -10.33
C ILE A 19 8.29 27.92 -10.65
N GLU A 20 9.62 27.86 -10.67
CA GLU A 20 10.37 26.63 -10.93
C GLU A 20 10.16 25.57 -9.85
N LEU A 21 10.20 25.95 -8.56
CA LEU A 21 9.96 25.04 -7.44
C LEU A 21 8.56 24.43 -7.48
N LEU A 22 7.51 25.24 -7.64
CA LEU A 22 6.13 24.74 -7.70
C LEU A 22 5.90 23.91 -8.96
N ARG A 23 6.55 24.25 -10.07
CA ARG A 23 6.50 23.46 -11.29
C ARG A 23 7.18 22.10 -11.12
N ALA A 24 8.33 22.05 -10.44
CA ALA A 24 8.99 20.81 -10.08
C ALA A 24 8.08 19.95 -9.19
N GLY A 25 7.43 20.58 -8.21
CA GLY A 25 6.42 19.98 -7.34
C GLY A 25 5.12 19.57 -8.04
N GLY A 26 5.03 19.62 -9.37
CA GLY A 26 3.91 19.04 -10.13
C GLY A 26 2.71 19.95 -10.36
N ALA A 27 2.79 21.24 -9.97
CA ALA A 27 1.73 22.20 -10.27
C ALA A 27 1.52 22.37 -11.79
N SER A 28 0.25 22.48 -12.22
CA SER A 28 -0.07 22.72 -13.62
C SER A 28 0.38 24.10 -14.10
N LEU A 29 0.69 24.20 -15.40
CA LEU A 29 1.06 25.47 -16.02
C LEU A 29 -0.06 26.51 -15.92
N ASP A 30 -1.32 26.08 -15.96
CA ASP A 30 -2.48 26.95 -15.88
C ASP A 30 -2.64 27.57 -14.48
N ALA A 31 -2.42 26.77 -13.43
CA ALA A 31 -2.43 27.26 -12.06
C ALA A 31 -1.29 28.25 -11.80
N LEU A 32 -0.08 27.95 -12.28
CA LEU A 32 1.07 28.85 -12.18
C LEU A 32 0.86 30.15 -12.96
N ALA A 33 0.34 30.06 -14.19
CA ALA A 33 0.02 31.23 -15.01
C ALA A 33 -0.96 32.16 -14.31
N LYS A 34 -2.02 31.61 -13.69
CA LYS A 34 -2.98 32.38 -12.91
C LYS A 34 -2.37 32.98 -11.65
N LYS A 35 -1.54 32.22 -10.93
CA LYS A 35 -0.96 32.65 -9.65
C LYS A 35 0.09 33.76 -9.81
N PHE A 36 0.93 33.65 -10.82
CA PHE A 36 2.05 34.58 -11.05
C PHE A 36 1.78 35.56 -12.19
N GLU A 37 0.52 35.65 -12.63
CA GLU A 37 0.07 36.57 -13.70
C GLU A 37 0.95 36.55 -14.95
N CYS A 38 1.42 35.35 -15.33
CA CYS A 38 2.35 35.16 -16.43
C CYS A 38 1.77 34.21 -17.49
N SER A 39 2.34 34.24 -18.70
CA SER A 39 1.88 33.39 -19.79
C SER A 39 2.22 31.91 -19.51
N ARG A 40 1.20 31.05 -19.59
CA ARG A 40 1.34 29.59 -19.54
C ARG A 40 2.44 29.07 -20.48
N ASP A 41 2.46 29.57 -21.72
CA ASP A 41 3.45 29.15 -22.73
C ASP A 41 4.85 29.67 -22.42
N ALA A 42 4.96 30.84 -21.79
CA ALA A 42 6.24 31.36 -21.33
C ALA A 42 6.82 30.47 -20.23
N ILE A 43 6.00 30.02 -19.26
CA ILE A 43 6.42 29.06 -18.23
C ILE A 43 6.83 27.73 -18.87
N GLY A 44 6.04 27.20 -19.82
CA GLY A 44 6.33 25.94 -20.50
C GLY A 44 7.66 25.97 -21.27
N ARG A 45 7.88 27.03 -22.05
CA ARG A 45 9.14 27.23 -22.78
C ARG A 45 10.33 27.43 -21.85
N HIS A 46 10.16 28.20 -20.77
CA HIS A 46 11.17 28.40 -19.75
C HIS A 46 11.58 27.07 -19.10
N TRP A 47 10.61 26.31 -18.60
CA TRP A 47 10.83 25.02 -17.95
C TRP A 47 11.54 24.01 -18.86
N THR A 48 11.26 24.05 -20.16
CA THR A 48 11.80 23.09 -21.12
C THR A 48 13.19 23.49 -21.59
N ASN A 49 13.41 24.77 -21.89
CA ASN A 49 14.61 25.23 -22.58
C ASN A 49 15.67 25.79 -21.63
N HIS A 50 15.28 26.33 -20.47
CA HIS A 50 16.17 27.11 -19.60
C HIS A 50 16.45 26.47 -18.25
N VAL A 51 15.60 25.54 -17.80
CA VAL A 51 15.82 24.79 -16.56
C VAL A 51 16.49 23.46 -16.90
N SER A 52 17.76 23.31 -16.50
CA SER A 52 18.52 22.07 -16.72
C SER A 52 17.95 20.90 -15.90
N ALA A 53 18.24 19.67 -16.32
CA ALA A 53 17.80 18.48 -15.59
C ALA A 53 18.34 18.45 -14.14
N GLU A 54 19.57 18.92 -13.93
CA GLU A 54 20.19 19.03 -12.61
C GLU A 54 19.43 19.99 -11.69
N VAL A 55 19.05 21.17 -12.20
CA VAL A 55 18.25 22.14 -11.45
C VAL A 55 16.85 21.57 -11.15
N LYS A 56 16.22 20.88 -12.11
CA LYS A 56 14.93 20.20 -11.89
C LYS A 56 15.01 19.18 -10.75
N ALA A 57 16.08 18.39 -10.72
CA ALA A 57 16.30 17.41 -9.66
C ALA A 57 16.52 18.09 -8.30
N GLY A 58 17.27 19.19 -8.26
CA GLY A 58 17.51 19.95 -7.03
C GLY A 58 16.25 20.54 -6.39
N TYR A 59 15.21 20.83 -7.17
CA TYR A 59 13.92 21.28 -6.64
C TYR A 59 13.08 20.15 -6.02
N LEU A 60 13.27 18.91 -6.47
CA LEU A 60 12.51 17.75 -6.00
C LEU A 60 13.12 17.12 -4.75
N VAL A 61 14.45 17.16 -4.65
CA VAL A 61 15.18 16.49 -3.57
C VAL A 61 16.44 17.28 -3.23
N GLY A 62 16.67 17.50 -1.94
CA GLY A 62 17.94 18.07 -1.48
C GLY A 62 19.12 17.17 -1.90
N PRO A 63 20.35 17.72 -2.03
CA PRO A 63 21.49 16.98 -2.56
C PRO A 63 21.80 15.65 -1.82
N ALA A 64 21.60 15.62 -0.50
CA ALA A 64 21.77 14.40 0.31
C ALA A 64 20.71 13.32 0.04
N GLN A 65 19.54 13.74 -0.43
CA GLN A 65 18.35 12.92 -0.58
C GLN A 65 18.30 12.31 -1.99
N LEU A 66 18.83 13.03 -3.00
CA LEU A 66 19.08 12.52 -4.34
C LEU A 66 20.12 11.39 -4.34
N ALA A 67 21.21 11.56 -3.58
CA ALA A 67 22.23 10.51 -3.40
C ALA A 67 21.66 9.26 -2.69
N ASN A 68 20.81 9.46 -1.67
CA ASN A 68 20.11 8.36 -1.01
C ASN A 68 19.13 7.64 -1.96
N LEU A 69 18.34 8.36 -2.75
CA LEU A 69 17.44 7.75 -3.74
C LEU A 69 18.20 6.90 -4.76
N ALA A 70 19.34 7.38 -5.25
CA ALA A 70 20.20 6.62 -6.16
C ALA A 70 20.78 5.36 -5.49
N ALA A 71 21.20 5.46 -4.23
CA ALA A 71 21.68 4.33 -3.45
C ALA A 71 20.58 3.28 -3.20
N THR A 72 19.36 3.72 -2.83
CA THR A 72 18.21 2.84 -2.62
C THR A 72 17.75 2.18 -3.93
N ALA A 73 17.79 2.90 -5.06
CA ALA A 73 17.45 2.33 -6.37
C ALA A 73 18.48 1.29 -6.84
N SER A 74 19.74 1.43 -6.44
CA SER A 74 20.80 0.45 -6.72
C SER A 74 20.78 -0.75 -5.77
N ALA A 75 20.06 -0.66 -4.64
CA ALA A 75 19.94 -1.74 -3.68
C ALA A 75 18.76 -2.64 -4.05
N GLU A 76 19.04 -3.77 -4.70
CA GLU A 76 18.09 -4.90 -4.85
C GLU A 76 17.82 -5.53 -3.46
N GLY A 77 16.98 -4.88 -2.66
CA GLY A 77 16.67 -5.34 -1.30
C GLY A 77 15.76 -4.42 -0.49
N ALA A 78 15.44 -3.22 -0.98
CA ALA A 78 14.48 -2.36 -0.30
C ALA A 78 13.10 -3.04 -0.24
N SER A 79 12.52 -3.10 0.96
CA SER A 79 11.19 -3.66 1.16
C SER A 79 10.17 -2.89 0.32
N VAL A 80 9.12 -3.57 -0.16
CA VAL A 80 7.97 -2.91 -0.80
C VAL A 80 7.39 -1.81 0.10
N LEU A 81 7.46 -2.00 1.42
CA LEU A 81 7.04 -0.99 2.39
C LEU A 81 7.91 0.27 2.35
N ASP A 82 9.23 0.14 2.17
CA ASP A 82 10.13 1.29 2.08
C ASP A 82 9.89 2.09 0.80
N HIS A 83 9.64 1.40 -0.31
CA HIS A 83 9.20 2.05 -1.54
C HIS A 83 7.91 2.85 -1.34
N PHE A 84 6.90 2.27 -0.67
CA PHE A 84 5.67 3.00 -0.38
C PHE A 84 5.88 4.19 0.57
N ARG A 85 6.81 4.10 1.53
CA ARG A 85 7.17 5.23 2.41
C ARG A 85 7.80 6.38 1.62
N VAL A 86 8.69 6.08 0.67
CA VAL A 86 9.29 7.09 -0.23
C VAL A 86 8.21 7.73 -1.10
N VAL A 87 7.34 6.92 -1.74
CA VAL A 87 6.25 7.42 -2.58
C VAL A 87 5.29 8.31 -1.78
N ARG A 88 4.95 7.92 -0.55
CA ARG A 88 4.11 8.74 0.36
C ARG A 88 4.74 10.12 0.59
N THR A 89 6.03 10.17 0.92
CA THR A 89 6.74 11.44 1.15
C THR A 89 6.72 12.35 -0.09
N LEU A 90 6.94 11.77 -1.27
CA LEU A 90 6.89 12.50 -2.54
C LEU A 90 5.48 13.03 -2.84
N LEU A 91 4.45 12.20 -2.67
CA LEU A 91 3.06 12.61 -2.86
C LEU A 91 2.62 13.71 -1.88
N MET A 92 3.12 13.70 -0.64
CA MET A 92 2.88 14.79 0.32
C MET A 92 3.51 16.11 -0.15
N SER A 93 4.73 16.07 -0.71
CA SER A 93 5.37 17.25 -1.30
C SER A 93 4.59 17.77 -2.51
N HIS A 94 4.09 16.89 -3.37
CA HIS A 94 3.23 17.28 -4.50
C HIS A 94 1.90 17.90 -4.05
N LEU A 95 1.32 17.39 -2.96
CA LEU A 95 0.08 17.94 -2.42
C LEU A 95 0.29 19.38 -1.91
N ASP A 96 1.40 19.62 -1.22
CA ASP A 96 1.79 20.96 -0.78
C ASP A 96 2.01 21.90 -1.97
N ALA A 97 2.80 21.51 -2.97
CA ALA A 97 3.07 22.33 -4.15
C ALA A 97 1.80 22.66 -4.97
N THR A 98 0.92 21.68 -5.19
CA THR A 98 -0.35 21.90 -5.92
C THR A 98 -1.29 22.81 -5.13
N THR A 99 -1.37 22.65 -3.81
CA THR A 99 -2.16 23.51 -2.93
C THR A 99 -1.62 24.94 -2.93
N GLN A 100 -0.31 25.11 -2.79
CA GLN A 100 0.33 26.43 -2.86
C GLN A 100 0.11 27.09 -4.22
N ALA A 101 0.17 26.35 -5.31
CA ALA A 101 -0.11 26.88 -6.65
C ALA A 101 -1.58 27.24 -6.90
N GLY A 102 -2.50 26.86 -6.00
CA GLY A 102 -3.94 27.01 -6.22
C GLY A 102 -4.51 26.01 -7.24
N ASP A 103 -3.79 24.92 -7.51
CA ASP A 103 -4.20 23.87 -8.44
C ASP A 103 -5.14 22.87 -7.75
N ALA A 104 -6.41 23.25 -7.62
CA ALA A 104 -7.41 22.43 -6.94
C ALA A 104 -7.59 21.04 -7.58
N ARG A 105 -7.49 20.94 -8.91
CA ARG A 105 -7.59 19.65 -9.62
C ARG A 105 -6.37 18.78 -9.35
N GLY A 106 -5.16 19.35 -9.46
CA GLY A 106 -3.92 18.67 -9.12
C GLY A 106 -3.94 18.16 -7.67
N ALA A 107 -4.36 19.00 -6.73
CA ALA A 107 -4.47 18.64 -5.31
C ALA A 107 -5.44 17.47 -5.09
N ALA A 108 -6.60 17.45 -5.77
CA ALA A 108 -7.55 16.35 -5.67
C ALA A 108 -6.98 15.02 -6.19
N ILE A 109 -6.29 15.05 -7.34
CA ILE A 109 -5.66 13.86 -7.95
C ILE A 109 -4.56 13.29 -7.05
N VAL A 110 -3.68 14.17 -6.55
CA VAL A 110 -2.59 13.78 -5.65
C VAL A 110 -3.15 13.23 -4.34
N SER A 111 -4.19 13.85 -3.80
CA SER A 111 -4.88 13.37 -2.58
C SER A 111 -5.44 11.96 -2.76
N GLY A 112 -6.10 11.67 -3.89
CA GLY A 112 -6.61 10.33 -4.18
C GLY A 112 -5.49 9.28 -4.28
N SER A 113 -4.37 9.64 -4.91
CA SER A 113 -3.20 8.77 -5.03
C SER A 113 -2.54 8.53 -3.66
N LEU A 114 -2.46 9.56 -2.81
CA LEU A 114 -1.91 9.47 -1.46
C LEU A 114 -2.75 8.54 -0.58
N ILE A 115 -4.09 8.65 -0.63
CA ILE A 115 -5.00 7.74 0.08
C ILE A 115 -4.76 6.30 -0.37
N ALA A 116 -4.64 6.05 -1.68
CA ALA A 116 -4.38 4.72 -2.20
C ALA A 116 -3.04 4.15 -1.67
N VAL A 117 -1.98 4.96 -1.61
CA VAL A 117 -0.69 4.53 -1.04
C VAL A 117 -0.80 4.24 0.45
N LEU A 118 -1.50 5.08 1.22
CA LEU A 118 -1.73 4.86 2.64
C LEU A 118 -2.52 3.56 2.89
N GLU A 119 -3.51 3.26 2.04
CA GLU A 119 -4.25 2.00 2.09
C GLU A 119 -3.34 0.79 1.81
N LYS A 120 -2.43 0.89 0.83
CA LYS A 120 -1.45 -0.17 0.55
C LYS A 120 -0.49 -0.37 1.72
N ILE A 121 0.00 0.72 2.32
CA ILE A 121 0.83 0.65 3.53
C ILE A 121 0.08 -0.06 4.64
N GLY A 122 -1.15 0.37 4.96
CA GLY A 122 -1.97 -0.23 6.02
C GLY A 122 -2.33 -1.71 5.76
N LYS A 123 -2.40 -2.15 4.51
CA LYS A 123 -2.56 -3.56 4.13
C LYS A 123 -1.28 -4.37 4.38
N VAL A 124 -0.13 -3.82 3.99
CA VAL A 124 1.18 -4.47 4.17
C VAL A 124 1.57 -4.53 5.65
N THR A 125 1.29 -3.49 6.44
CA THR A 125 1.58 -3.46 7.89
C THR A 125 0.54 -4.20 8.72
N GLY A 126 -0.59 -4.59 8.13
CA GLY A 126 -1.68 -5.26 8.82
C GLY A 126 -2.60 -4.32 9.62
N GLU A 127 -2.30 -3.02 9.70
CA GLU A 127 -3.11 -2.02 10.44
C GLU A 127 -4.58 -2.01 10.02
N ILE A 128 -4.86 -2.20 8.72
CA ILE A 128 -6.25 -2.30 8.21
C ILE A 128 -6.92 -3.59 8.69
N ALA A 129 -6.19 -4.70 8.77
CA ALA A 129 -6.69 -5.94 9.32
C ALA A 129 -6.93 -5.82 10.83
N THR A 130 -6.12 -5.05 11.56
CA THR A 130 -6.32 -4.76 12.99
C THR A 130 -7.57 -3.91 13.23
N ILE A 131 -7.85 -2.94 12.36
CA ILE A 131 -9.10 -2.15 12.38
C ILE A 131 -10.30 -3.04 12.04
N ALA A 132 -10.18 -3.88 11.00
CA ALA A 132 -11.21 -4.83 10.61
C ALA A 132 -11.42 -5.94 11.66
N ALA A 133 -10.41 -6.30 12.45
CA ALA A 133 -10.48 -7.27 13.55
C ALA A 133 -11.28 -6.75 14.76
N GLY A 134 -11.61 -5.45 14.82
CA GLY A 134 -12.73 -4.98 15.66
C GLY A 134 -14.07 -5.60 15.27
N THR A 135 -14.16 -6.12 14.04
CA THR A 135 -15.23 -6.99 13.54
C THR A 135 -14.70 -8.42 13.54
N ILE A 136 -14.70 -9.06 14.70
CA ILE A 136 -14.30 -10.46 14.83
C ILE A 136 -15.31 -11.32 14.06
N ASN A 137 -15.02 -11.66 12.80
CA ASN A 137 -15.65 -12.81 12.16
C ASN A 137 -15.06 -14.06 12.80
N VAL A 138 -15.65 -14.48 13.93
CA VAL A 138 -15.35 -15.77 14.55
C VAL A 138 -15.87 -16.85 13.61
N THR A 139 -15.04 -17.28 12.67
CA THR A 139 -15.26 -18.55 11.97
C THR A 139 -14.87 -19.67 12.95
N ASN A 140 -15.80 -19.98 13.86
CA ASN A 140 -15.72 -21.15 14.73
C ASN A 140 -15.85 -22.40 13.84
N ASN A 141 -14.72 -22.91 13.33
CA ASN A 141 -14.66 -24.28 12.86
C ASN A 141 -14.76 -25.20 14.08
N VAL A 142 -15.98 -25.39 14.60
CA VAL A 142 -16.24 -26.42 15.59
C VAL A 142 -16.06 -27.75 14.88
N ALA A 143 -14.96 -28.44 15.18
CA ALA A 143 -14.79 -29.84 14.84
C ALA A 143 -15.78 -30.66 15.68
N ILE A 144 -17.05 -30.71 15.24
CA ILE A 144 -18.17 -31.35 15.94
C ILE A 144 -17.86 -32.84 16.23
N VAL A 145 -17.10 -33.48 15.34
CA VAL A 145 -16.75 -34.90 15.40
C VAL A 145 -15.89 -35.26 16.64
N ASN A 146 -15.05 -34.33 17.12
CA ASN A 146 -14.21 -34.53 18.32
C ASN A 146 -14.81 -33.93 19.60
N SER A 147 -16.06 -33.43 19.55
CA SER A 147 -16.70 -32.82 20.70
C SER A 147 -17.16 -33.87 21.71
N PRO A 148 -16.83 -33.73 23.01
CA PRO A 148 -17.37 -34.60 24.07
C PRO A 148 -18.91 -34.62 24.13
N ALA A 149 -19.59 -33.61 23.57
CA ALA A 149 -21.04 -33.58 23.45
C ALA A 149 -21.55 -34.54 22.36
N PHE A 150 -20.83 -34.70 21.25
CA PHE A 150 -21.18 -35.60 20.16
C PHE A 150 -21.02 -37.07 20.57
N ALA A 151 -19.95 -37.39 21.30
CA ALA A 151 -19.76 -38.72 21.90
C ALA A 151 -20.91 -39.11 22.85
N LYS A 152 -21.47 -38.14 23.61
CA LYS A 152 -22.64 -38.38 24.48
C LYS A 152 -23.90 -38.69 23.67
N VAL A 153 -24.11 -38.03 22.54
CA VAL A 153 -25.24 -38.29 21.64
C VAL A 153 -25.12 -39.68 21.01
N GLN A 154 -23.95 -40.04 20.49
CA GLN A 154 -23.70 -41.39 19.95
C GLN A 154 -23.97 -42.48 21.00
N ALA A 155 -23.47 -42.30 22.23
CA ALA A 155 -23.69 -43.26 23.32
C ALA A 155 -25.17 -43.37 23.71
N ALA A 156 -25.93 -42.27 23.68
CA ALA A 156 -27.37 -42.27 23.96
C ALA A 156 -28.17 -43.02 22.90
N ILE A 157 -27.85 -42.81 21.61
CA ILE A 157 -28.48 -43.50 20.48
C ILE A 157 -28.21 -45.01 20.55
N LEU A 158 -26.96 -45.41 20.77
CA LEU A 158 -26.60 -46.84 20.87
C LEU A 158 -27.26 -47.52 22.07
N ARG A 159 -27.43 -46.81 23.18
CA ARG A 159 -28.14 -47.31 24.36
C ARG A 159 -29.64 -47.47 24.11
N ALA A 160 -30.27 -46.54 23.39
CA ALA A 160 -31.68 -46.63 23.01
C ALA A 160 -31.95 -47.80 22.05
N LEU A 161 -30.99 -48.11 21.18
CA LEU A 161 -31.07 -49.22 20.22
C LEU A 161 -30.66 -50.58 20.81
N ALA A 162 -30.30 -50.65 22.09
CA ALA A 162 -29.87 -51.91 22.73
C ALA A 162 -30.88 -53.08 22.61
N PRO A 163 -32.21 -52.86 22.69
CA PRO A 163 -33.20 -53.92 22.51
C PRO A 163 -33.38 -54.40 21.05
N HIS A 164 -32.85 -53.65 20.07
CA HIS A 164 -33.02 -53.92 18.64
C HIS A 164 -31.66 -54.18 17.97
N GLY A 165 -31.20 -55.45 18.04
CA GLY A 165 -29.86 -55.86 17.60
C GLY A 165 -29.52 -55.49 16.16
N ASP A 166 -30.45 -55.74 15.23
CA ASP A 166 -30.24 -55.49 13.80
C ASP A 166 -30.15 -53.98 13.49
N ALA A 167 -31.01 -53.18 14.12
CA ALA A 167 -31.00 -51.72 13.97
C ALA A 167 -29.72 -51.09 14.56
N ARG A 168 -29.23 -51.64 15.69
CA ARG A 168 -27.97 -51.21 16.29
C ARG A 168 -26.78 -51.47 15.36
N MET A 169 -26.73 -52.63 14.71
CA MET A 169 -25.66 -52.98 13.78
C MET A 169 -25.63 -52.06 12.56
N ALA A 170 -26.79 -51.75 11.98
CA ALA A 170 -26.90 -50.83 10.85
C ALA A 170 -26.39 -49.43 11.19
N VAL A 171 -26.72 -48.91 12.38
CA VAL A 171 -26.25 -47.59 12.84
C VAL A 171 -24.75 -47.57 13.12
N VAL A 172 -24.20 -48.64 13.70
CA VAL A 172 -22.74 -48.75 13.92
C VAL A 172 -21.96 -48.76 12.61
N ALA A 173 -22.47 -49.44 11.57
CA ALA A 173 -21.86 -49.43 10.25
C ALA A 173 -21.85 -48.01 9.64
N ALA A 174 -23.00 -47.33 9.66
CA ALA A 174 -23.11 -45.97 9.12
C ALA A 174 -22.21 -44.95 9.86
N LEU A 175 -22.04 -45.08 11.18
CA LEU A 175 -21.13 -44.20 11.94
C LEU A 175 -19.66 -44.43 11.58
N ARG A 176 -19.25 -45.68 11.31
CA ARG A 176 -17.88 -46.00 10.89
C ARG A 176 -17.58 -45.46 9.50
N ASP A 177 -18.52 -45.59 8.57
CA ASP A 177 -18.35 -45.07 7.21
C ASP A 177 -18.16 -43.54 7.23
N LEU A 178 -18.90 -42.83 8.10
CA LEU A 178 -18.75 -41.37 8.29
C LEU A 178 -17.41 -40.98 8.94
N ASP A 179 -16.91 -41.78 9.88
CA ASP A 179 -15.59 -41.56 10.48
C ASP A 179 -14.46 -41.80 9.47
N ASP A 180 -14.58 -42.81 8.60
CA ASP A 180 -13.63 -43.11 7.53
C ASP A 180 -13.66 -42.03 6.43
N GLU A 181 -14.84 -41.51 6.08
CA GLU A 181 -15.00 -40.40 5.13
C GLU A 181 -14.35 -39.12 5.69
N ALA A 182 -14.56 -38.80 6.97
CA ALA A 182 -13.94 -37.67 7.65
C ALA A 182 -12.41 -37.80 7.78
N ALA A 183 -11.90 -39.03 7.93
CA ALA A 183 -10.46 -39.31 7.94
C ALA A 183 -9.81 -39.19 6.54
N SER A 184 -10.61 -39.41 5.48
CA SER A 184 -10.16 -39.35 4.08
C SER A 184 -10.14 -37.93 3.49
N GLU A 185 -10.80 -36.95 4.14
CA GLU A 185 -10.85 -35.58 3.66
C GLU A 185 -9.46 -34.91 3.78
N PRO A 186 -8.84 -34.45 2.68
CA PRO A 186 -7.50 -33.89 2.72
C PRO A 186 -7.49 -32.61 3.55
N ARG A 187 -6.75 -32.65 4.66
CA ARG A 187 -6.44 -31.49 5.51
C ARG A 187 -5.83 -30.40 4.62
N ARG A 188 -6.61 -29.38 4.24
CA ARG A 188 -6.09 -28.24 3.48
C ARG A 188 -4.89 -27.68 4.24
N PRO A 189 -3.70 -27.57 3.60
CA PRO A 189 -2.55 -27.02 4.28
C PRO A 189 -2.87 -25.59 4.71
N LEU A 190 -2.62 -25.30 5.99
CA LEU A 190 -2.61 -23.94 6.49
C LEU A 190 -1.54 -23.19 5.71
N LEU A 191 -1.93 -22.08 5.07
CA LEU A 191 -0.97 -21.13 4.51
C LEU A 191 -0.21 -20.50 5.69
N THR A 192 0.92 -21.09 6.06
CA THR A 192 1.87 -20.46 6.97
C THR A 192 2.64 -19.43 6.18
N ILE A 193 2.40 -18.14 6.47
CA ILE A 193 3.29 -17.07 6.06
C ILE A 193 4.53 -17.21 6.95
N ASP A 194 5.63 -17.72 6.40
CA ASP A 194 6.90 -17.80 7.10
C ASP A 194 7.38 -16.38 7.44
N HIS A 195 7.32 -16.02 8.72
CA HIS A 195 7.95 -14.81 9.24
C HIS A 195 9.45 -15.07 9.37
N VAL A 196 10.26 -14.49 8.48
CA VAL A 196 11.71 -14.48 8.58
C VAL A 196 12.10 -13.49 9.69
N PRO A 197 12.68 -13.95 10.83
CA PRO A 197 13.09 -13.04 11.89
C PRO A 197 14.32 -12.25 11.43
N GLU A 198 14.17 -10.93 11.38
CA GLU A 198 15.23 -9.98 11.09
C GLU A 198 16.29 -10.04 12.20
N ARG A 199 17.53 -10.43 11.84
CA ARG A 199 18.66 -10.43 12.79
C ARG A 199 19.00 -8.99 13.15
N VAL A 200 18.54 -8.54 14.31
CA VAL A 200 18.97 -7.28 14.92
C VAL A 200 20.45 -7.40 15.28
N ALA A 201 21.32 -6.73 14.52
CA ALA A 201 22.72 -6.56 14.87
C ALA A 201 22.84 -5.56 16.03
N ALA A 202 23.57 -5.94 17.07
CA ALA A 202 23.84 -5.11 18.24
C ALA A 202 24.69 -3.87 17.87
N PRO A 203 24.46 -2.71 18.52
CA PRO A 203 25.23 -1.49 18.25
C PRO A 203 26.67 -1.61 18.77
N PRO A 204 27.67 -1.05 18.06
CA PRO A 204 29.03 -0.99 18.57
C PRO A 204 29.15 0.06 19.69
N TYR A 205 29.97 -0.27 20.70
CA TYR A 205 30.32 0.57 21.85
C TYR A 205 31.00 1.89 21.45
#